data_AF-A0A194R2A2-F1
#
_entry.id   AF-A0A194R2A2-F1
#
_cell.length_a   1.000
_cell.length_b   1.000
_cell.length_c   1.000
_cell.angle_alpha   90.00
_cell.angle_beta   90.00
_cell.angle_gamma   90.00
#
_symmetry.space_group_name_H-M   'P 1'
#
loop_
_entity.id
_entity.type
_entity.pdbx_description
1 polymer ?
#
loop_
_entity_poly.entity_id
_entity_poly.type
_entity_poly.pdbx_seq_one_letter_code
_entity_poly.pdbx_strand_id
1 'polypeptide(L)'
;MRGLGNMELHLYWGIVQYESIALSLLAVALAAPQAPTEPIPIVRQDSQINPDGSYQYSYETGNGISADEKGALKNIGAEEPALEVQGQFQYPSEDGGNIQLTYIANENGFQPQGAHLPTPHPIPQDIQRALDFLATASPQPDSQ
;
A
#
# COMPACT_ATOMS: atom_id res chain seq x y z
N MET A 1 -14.66 63.86 45.58
CA MET A 1 -14.50 62.82 44.53
C MET A 1 -13.15 62.15 44.70
N ARG A 2 -13.13 60.82 44.89
CA ARG A 2 -12.04 59.83 44.64
C ARG A 2 -12.15 58.71 45.68
N GLY A 3 -12.42 57.47 45.24
CA GLY A 3 -12.30 56.32 46.16
C GLY A 3 -12.92 54.96 45.79
N LEU A 4 -13.69 54.79 44.70
CA LEU A 4 -14.33 53.48 44.40
C LEU A 4 -13.70 52.66 43.25
N GLY A 5 -12.57 53.07 42.67
CA GLY A 5 -12.03 52.43 41.46
C GLY A 5 -11.18 51.16 41.65
N ASN A 6 -10.74 50.83 42.86
CA ASN A 6 -9.70 49.81 43.07
C ASN A 6 -10.19 48.43 43.54
N MET A 7 -11.49 48.26 43.81
CA MET A 7 -12.04 46.99 44.32
C MET A 7 -12.51 46.04 43.22
N GLU A 8 -12.97 46.56 42.08
CA GLU A 8 -13.43 45.78 40.92
C GLU A 8 -12.27 45.22 40.09
N LEU A 9 -11.15 45.95 40.01
CA LEU A 9 -9.97 45.54 39.23
C LEU A 9 -9.34 44.27 39.81
N HIS A 10 -9.22 44.15 41.14
CA HIS A 10 -8.61 42.97 41.78
C HIS A 10 -9.43 41.69 41.59
N LEU A 11 -10.76 41.78 41.50
CA LEU A 11 -11.63 40.64 41.22
C LEU A 11 -11.51 40.17 39.77
N TYR A 12 -11.39 41.11 38.83
CA TYR A 12 -11.22 40.83 37.41
C TYR A 12 -9.90 40.11 37.08
N TRP A 13 -8.79 40.54 37.70
CA TRP A 13 -7.50 39.85 37.57
C TRP A 13 -7.52 38.42 38.12
N GLY A 14 -8.24 38.20 39.23
CA GLY A 14 -8.39 36.86 39.81
C GLY A 14 -9.17 35.90 38.90
N ILE A 15 -10.30 36.34 38.35
CA ILE A 15 -11.16 35.50 37.49
C ILE A 15 -10.45 35.13 36.18
N VAL A 16 -9.81 36.11 35.53
CA VAL A 16 -9.04 35.88 34.28
C VAL A 16 -7.82 34.96 34.52
N GLN A 17 -7.21 35.03 35.70
CA GLN A 17 -6.13 34.14 36.10
C GLN A 17 -6.62 32.68 36.24
N TYR A 18 -7.78 32.44 36.85
CA TYR A 18 -8.33 31.09 37.00
C TYR A 18 -8.76 30.47 35.66
N GLU A 19 -9.39 31.24 34.77
CA GLU A 19 -9.77 30.73 33.44
C GLU A 19 -8.54 30.39 32.58
N SER A 20 -7.49 31.20 32.65
CA SER A 20 -6.23 30.93 31.94
C SER A 20 -5.55 29.66 32.46
N ILE A 21 -5.59 29.41 33.78
CA ILE A 21 -5.07 28.17 34.38
C ILE A 21 -5.92 26.96 33.96
N ALA A 22 -7.24 27.08 33.98
CA ALA A 22 -8.16 26.01 33.58
C ALA A 22 -8.01 25.65 32.09
N LEU A 23 -7.90 26.66 31.21
CA LEU A 23 -7.63 26.47 29.78
C LEU A 23 -6.25 25.83 29.55
N SER A 24 -5.23 26.26 30.31
CA SER A 24 -3.88 25.68 30.20
C SER A 24 -3.86 24.22 30.63
N LEU A 25 -4.56 23.84 31.70
CA LEU A 25 -4.67 22.46 32.15
C LEU A 25 -5.45 21.58 31.15
N LEU A 26 -6.51 22.12 30.54
CA LEU A 26 -7.28 21.42 29.51
C LEU A 26 -6.45 21.21 28.23
N ALA A 27 -5.67 22.21 27.82
CA ALA A 27 -4.77 22.09 26.67
C ALA A 27 -3.67 21.04 26.92
N VAL A 28 -3.11 20.96 28.13
CA VAL A 28 -2.13 19.93 28.51
C VAL A 28 -2.77 18.53 28.50
N ALA A 29 -4.01 18.38 28.94
CA ALA A 29 -4.72 17.09 28.90
C ALA A 29 -5.01 16.62 27.46
N LEU A 30 -5.35 17.53 26.55
CA LEU A 30 -5.56 17.23 25.13
C LEU A 30 -4.25 16.98 24.35
N ALA A 31 -3.13 17.50 24.84
CA ALA A 31 -1.80 17.27 24.31
C ALA A 31 -1.09 16.05 24.93
N ALA A 32 -1.79 15.26 25.75
CA ALA A 32 -1.24 14.03 26.29
C ALA A 32 -0.80 13.10 25.16
N PRO A 33 0.39 12.48 25.26
CA PRO A 33 0.84 11.51 24.26
C PRO A 33 -0.21 10.42 24.12
N GLN A 34 -0.62 10.14 22.88
CA GLN A 34 -1.51 9.02 22.60
C GLN A 34 -0.85 7.74 23.14
N ALA A 35 -1.65 6.87 23.76
CA ALA A 35 -1.15 5.62 24.36
C ALA A 35 -0.20 4.92 23.37
N PRO A 36 0.94 4.37 23.84
CA PRO A 36 1.89 3.73 22.94
C PRO A 36 1.18 2.59 22.19
N THR A 37 1.06 2.74 20.87
CA THR A 37 0.60 1.66 20.00
C THR A 37 1.58 0.50 20.17
N GLU A 38 1.09 -0.66 20.59
CA GLU A 38 1.94 -1.85 20.68
C GLU A 38 2.58 -2.11 19.30
N PRO A 39 3.91 -2.35 19.24
CA PRO A 39 4.57 -2.62 17.98
C PRO A 39 4.05 -3.94 17.39
N ILE A 40 3.69 -3.92 16.11
CA ILE A 40 3.29 -5.13 15.40
C ILE A 40 4.53 -6.03 15.23
N PRO A 41 4.50 -7.29 15.71
CA PRO A 41 5.66 -8.18 15.62
C PRO A 41 5.86 -8.72 14.20
N ILE A 42 7.07 -9.16 13.89
CA ILE A 42 7.34 -10.05 12.76
C ILE A 42 7.16 -11.49 13.26
N VAL A 43 6.23 -12.24 12.64
CA VAL A 43 5.94 -13.63 13.02
C VAL A 43 6.73 -14.64 12.17
N ARG A 44 7.14 -14.24 10.97
CA ARG A 44 8.01 -15.04 10.10
C ARG A 44 8.94 -14.13 9.31
N GLN A 45 10.18 -14.58 9.10
CA GLN A 45 11.13 -13.93 8.21
C GLN A 45 12.13 -14.97 7.69
N ASP A 46 12.27 -15.06 6.37
CA ASP A 46 13.23 -15.91 5.69
C ASP A 46 14.06 -15.08 4.69
N SER A 47 15.36 -15.35 4.60
CA SER A 47 16.25 -14.71 3.63
C SER A 47 17.36 -15.66 3.23
N GLN A 48 17.49 -15.90 1.93
CA GLN A 48 18.46 -16.81 1.35
C GLN A 48 19.09 -16.17 0.13
N ILE A 49 20.42 -16.21 0.06
CA ILE A 49 21.21 -15.78 -1.08
C ILE A 49 22.04 -16.98 -1.52
N ASN A 50 21.93 -17.36 -2.78
CA ASN A 50 22.63 -18.50 -3.36
C ASN A 50 23.92 -18.03 -4.06
N PRO A 51 24.94 -18.91 -4.18
CA PRO A 51 26.20 -18.58 -4.84
C PRO A 51 26.08 -18.21 -6.32
N ASP A 52 25.00 -18.65 -6.99
CA ASP A 52 24.70 -18.34 -8.39
C ASP A 52 24.08 -16.93 -8.58
N GLY A 53 23.92 -16.17 -7.49
CA GLY A 53 23.32 -14.85 -7.49
C GLY A 53 21.79 -14.86 -7.41
N SER A 54 21.14 -16.02 -7.39
CA SER A 54 19.72 -16.11 -7.08
C SER A 54 19.45 -15.84 -5.60
N TYR A 55 18.28 -15.31 -5.28
CA TYR A 55 17.87 -15.01 -3.91
C TYR A 55 16.40 -15.31 -3.69
N GLN A 56 16.05 -15.48 -2.41
CA GLN A 56 14.69 -15.56 -1.92
C GLN A 56 14.60 -14.76 -0.62
N TYR A 57 13.55 -13.96 -0.50
CA TYR A 57 13.21 -13.24 0.72
C TYR A 57 11.73 -13.42 1.02
N SER A 58 11.36 -13.51 2.30
CA SER A 58 9.97 -13.40 2.73
C SER A 58 9.82 -12.91 4.16
N TYR A 59 8.68 -12.31 4.47
CA TYR A 59 8.30 -11.95 5.83
C TYR A 59 6.78 -11.96 6.02
N GLU A 60 6.37 -12.09 7.27
CA GLU A 60 4.98 -12.01 7.72
C GLU A 60 4.93 -11.24 9.06
N THR A 61 4.02 -10.29 9.15
CA THR A 61 3.76 -9.49 10.36
C THR A 61 2.58 -10.07 11.15
N GLY A 62 2.53 -9.78 12.45
CA GLY A 62 1.45 -10.25 13.33
C GLY A 62 0.07 -9.69 13.00
N ASN A 63 -0.01 -8.65 12.17
CA ASN A 63 -1.28 -8.11 11.65
C ASN A 63 -1.61 -8.62 10.23
N GLY A 64 -0.95 -9.67 9.73
CA GLY A 64 -1.31 -10.32 8.48
C GLY A 64 -0.80 -9.65 7.20
N ILE A 65 0.16 -8.72 7.31
CA ILE A 65 0.91 -8.22 6.14
C ILE A 65 1.99 -9.25 5.83
N SER A 66 2.13 -9.65 4.57
CA SER A 66 3.23 -10.52 4.17
C SER A 66 3.73 -10.21 2.76
N ALA A 67 4.99 -10.54 2.52
CA ALA A 67 5.59 -10.48 1.21
C ALA A 67 6.54 -11.66 1.00
N ASP A 68 6.62 -12.15 -0.23
CA ASP A 68 7.58 -13.16 -0.66
C ASP A 68 8.12 -12.77 -2.04
N GLU A 69 9.43 -12.86 -2.24
CA GLU A 69 10.07 -12.53 -3.51
C GLU A 69 11.28 -13.43 -3.77
N LYS A 70 11.37 -13.96 -5.00
CA LYS A 70 12.57 -14.63 -5.52
C LYS A 70 13.06 -13.94 -6.78
N GLY A 71 14.37 -13.86 -6.91
CA GLY A 71 15.02 -13.37 -8.12
C GLY A 71 16.10 -14.33 -8.60
N ALA A 72 16.21 -14.49 -9.92
CA ALA A 72 17.27 -15.25 -10.56
C ALA A 72 17.58 -14.69 -11.96
N LEU A 73 18.84 -14.82 -12.39
CA LEU A 73 19.22 -14.51 -13.76
C LEU A 73 18.65 -15.58 -14.71
N LYS A 74 17.92 -15.12 -15.73
CA LYS A 74 17.53 -15.91 -16.90
C LYS A 74 18.54 -15.73 -18.03
N ASN A 75 18.56 -16.72 -18.93
CA ASN A 75 19.41 -16.73 -20.12
C ASN A 75 20.91 -16.60 -19.81
N ILE A 76 21.37 -17.29 -18.75
CA ILE A 76 22.79 -17.31 -18.36
C ILE A 76 23.62 -17.83 -19.54
N GLY A 77 24.46 -16.97 -20.13
CA GLY A 77 25.29 -17.27 -21.30
C GLY A 77 24.80 -16.71 -22.64
N ALA A 78 23.66 -16.02 -22.68
CA ALA A 78 23.23 -15.21 -23.83
C ALA A 78 23.97 -13.85 -23.88
N GLU A 79 23.89 -13.15 -25.02
CA GLU A 79 24.47 -11.80 -25.17
C GLU A 79 23.88 -10.79 -24.16
N GLU A 80 22.61 -10.97 -23.77
CA GLU A 80 21.93 -10.16 -22.77
C GLU A 80 21.25 -11.05 -21.70
N PRO A 81 21.97 -11.42 -20.62
CA PRO A 81 21.35 -12.07 -19.47
C PRO A 81 20.41 -11.09 -18.76
N ALA A 82 19.24 -11.56 -18.33
CA ALA A 82 18.22 -10.73 -17.72
C ALA A 82 17.83 -11.23 -16.34
N LEU A 83 17.62 -10.32 -15.39
CA LEU A 83 17.09 -10.66 -14.08
C LEU A 83 15.57 -10.85 -14.19
N GLU A 84 15.07 -12.01 -13.74
CA GLU A 84 13.65 -12.22 -13.50
C GLU A 84 13.38 -12.27 -12.00
N VAL A 85 12.45 -11.44 -11.54
CA VAL A 85 11.97 -11.40 -10.17
C VAL A 85 10.49 -11.78 -10.16
N GLN A 86 10.12 -12.71 -9.27
CA GLN A 86 8.74 -13.09 -9.03
C GLN A 86 8.43 -12.88 -7.56
N GLY A 87 7.33 -12.19 -7.27
CA GLY A 87 6.95 -11.94 -5.90
C GLY A 87 5.46 -11.81 -5.68
N GLN A 88 5.10 -11.76 -4.41
CA GLN A 88 3.76 -11.50 -3.92
C GLN A 88 3.79 -10.56 -2.71
N PHE A 89 2.70 -9.82 -2.56
CA PHE A 89 2.44 -8.98 -1.41
C PHE A 89 0.97 -9.12 -1.02
N GLN A 90 0.67 -9.20 0.27
CA GLN A 90 -0.69 -9.17 0.78
C GLN A 90 -0.82 -8.34 2.06
N TYR A 91 -2.02 -7.80 2.27
CA TYR A 91 -2.40 -7.10 3.48
C TYR A 91 -3.91 -7.23 3.74
N PRO A 92 -4.35 -7.17 5.00
CA PRO A 92 -5.78 -7.16 5.33
C PRO A 92 -6.45 -5.85 4.86
N SER A 93 -7.60 -5.98 4.21
CA SER A 93 -8.49 -4.89 3.82
C SER A 93 -9.38 -4.44 4.99
N GLU A 94 -9.91 -3.22 4.91
CA GLU A 94 -10.92 -2.70 5.83
C GLU A 94 -12.21 -3.56 5.82
N ASP A 95 -12.49 -4.24 4.70
CA ASP A 95 -13.66 -5.10 4.52
C ASP A 95 -13.50 -6.51 5.14
N GLY A 96 -12.37 -6.79 5.80
CA GLY A 96 -12.09 -8.09 6.44
C GLY A 96 -11.60 -9.19 5.49
N GLY A 97 -11.46 -8.91 4.20
CA GLY A 97 -10.72 -9.75 3.24
C GLY A 97 -9.24 -9.39 3.18
N ASN A 98 -8.46 -10.11 2.36
CA ASN A 98 -7.08 -9.74 2.05
C ASN A 98 -6.97 -9.16 0.63
N ILE A 99 -6.23 -8.08 0.49
CA ILE A 99 -5.76 -7.61 -0.81
C ILE A 99 -4.46 -8.32 -1.12
N GLN A 100 -4.40 -8.98 -2.27
CA GLN A 100 -3.21 -9.68 -2.75
C GLN A 100 -2.78 -9.13 -4.11
N LEU A 101 -1.47 -9.03 -4.28
CA LEU A 101 -0.77 -8.67 -5.51
C LEU A 101 0.30 -9.71 -5.78
N THR A 102 0.34 -10.25 -6.99
CA THR A 102 1.47 -11.03 -7.51
C THR A 102 2.12 -10.28 -8.67
N TYR A 103 3.40 -10.52 -8.92
CA TYR A 103 4.09 -9.87 -10.02
C TYR A 103 5.23 -10.69 -10.60
N ILE A 104 5.54 -10.37 -11.85
CA ILE A 104 6.78 -10.75 -12.52
C ILE A 104 7.45 -9.45 -12.98
N ALA A 105 8.74 -9.30 -12.70
CA ALA A 105 9.58 -8.23 -13.24
C ALA A 105 10.72 -8.85 -14.05
N ASN A 106 10.79 -8.54 -15.34
CA ASN A 106 11.82 -9.01 -16.27
C ASN A 106 12.05 -7.98 -17.40
N GLU A 107 12.59 -8.38 -18.56
CA GLU A 107 12.86 -7.45 -19.68
C GLU A 107 11.60 -6.72 -20.17
N ASN A 108 10.41 -7.30 -19.97
CA ASN A 108 9.13 -6.69 -20.35
C ASN A 108 8.58 -5.73 -19.28
N GLY A 109 9.37 -5.42 -18.25
CA GLY A 109 8.99 -4.55 -17.14
C GLY A 109 8.17 -5.28 -16.07
N PHE A 110 7.52 -4.47 -15.22
CA PHE A 110 6.72 -4.95 -14.08
C PHE A 110 5.30 -5.33 -14.52
N GLN A 111 4.91 -6.58 -14.26
CA GLN A 111 3.63 -7.17 -14.69
C GLN A 111 2.81 -7.60 -13.46
N PRO A 112 2.09 -6.67 -12.81
CA PRO A 112 1.30 -6.97 -11.63
C PRO A 112 -0.01 -7.66 -11.97
N GLN A 113 -0.45 -8.56 -11.10
CA GLN A 113 -1.74 -9.23 -11.14
C GLN A 113 -2.40 -9.16 -9.77
N GLY A 114 -3.65 -8.74 -9.73
CA GLY A 114 -4.43 -8.62 -8.49
C GLY A 114 -5.86 -8.21 -8.80
N ALA A 115 -6.81 -8.71 -8.02
CA ALA A 115 -8.24 -8.45 -8.25
C ALA A 115 -8.62 -6.96 -8.09
N HIS A 116 -7.79 -6.20 -7.39
CA HIS A 116 -7.96 -4.77 -7.13
C HIS A 116 -7.37 -3.88 -8.24
N LEU A 117 -6.69 -4.46 -9.23
CA LEU A 117 -6.09 -3.70 -10.32
C LEU A 117 -7.14 -3.34 -11.40
N PRO A 118 -6.99 -2.20 -12.09
CA PRO A 118 -7.85 -1.86 -13.21
C PRO A 118 -7.74 -2.92 -14.31
N THR A 119 -8.88 -3.47 -14.74
CA THR A 119 -8.94 -4.33 -15.92
C THR A 119 -9.27 -3.50 -17.16
N PRO A 120 -8.81 -3.90 -18.36
CA PRO A 120 -9.32 -3.34 -19.60
C PRO A 120 -10.85 -3.43 -19.65
N HIS A 121 -11.50 -2.45 -20.28
CA HIS A 121 -12.94 -2.50 -20.48
C HIS A 121 -13.31 -3.73 -21.33
N PRO A 122 -14.47 -4.36 -21.09
CA PRO A 122 -14.94 -5.47 -21.90
C PRO A 122 -15.00 -5.08 -23.39
N ILE A 123 -14.65 -6.02 -24.26
CA ILE A 123 -14.78 -5.83 -25.71
C ILE A 123 -16.29 -5.65 -26.04
N PRO A 124 -16.69 -4.65 -26.85
CA PRO A 124 -18.08 -4.49 -27.27
C PRO A 124 -18.61 -5.73 -28.02
N GLN A 125 -19.87 -6.11 -27.78
CA GLN A 125 -20.46 -7.33 -28.37
C GLN A 125 -20.39 -7.37 -29.89
N ASP A 126 -20.53 -6.23 -30.56
CA ASP A 126 -20.47 -6.16 -32.03
C ASP A 126 -19.09 -6.55 -32.57
N ILE A 127 -18.03 -6.15 -31.87
CA ILE A 127 -16.66 -6.50 -32.20
C ILE A 127 -16.42 -7.99 -31.95
N GLN A 128 -16.91 -8.52 -30.82
CA GLN A 128 -16.81 -9.95 -30.54
C GLN A 128 -17.50 -10.79 -31.63
N ARG A 129 -18.73 -10.41 -32.04
CA ARG A 129 -19.45 -11.07 -33.14
C ARG A 129 -18.68 -11.01 -34.46
N ALA A 130 -18.04 -9.89 -34.77
CA ALA A 130 -17.21 -9.75 -35.96
C ALA A 130 -15.97 -10.67 -35.91
N LEU A 131 -15.30 -10.75 -34.76
CA LEU A 131 -14.16 -11.65 -34.55
C LEU A 131 -14.56 -13.12 -34.67
N ASP A 132 -15.69 -13.52 -34.09
CA ASP A 132 -16.21 -14.88 -34.19
C ASP A 132 -16.54 -15.25 -35.65
N PHE A 133 -17.16 -14.32 -36.40
CA PHE A 133 -17.41 -14.49 -37.84
C PHE A 133 -16.10 -14.68 -38.61
N LEU A 134 -15.11 -13.79 -38.39
CA LEU A 134 -13.79 -13.87 -39.04
C LEU A 134 -13.05 -15.18 -38.70
N ALA A 135 -13.16 -15.68 -37.47
CA ALA A 135 -12.55 -16.94 -37.06
C ALA A 135 -13.16 -18.17 -37.77
N THR A 136 -14.45 -18.09 -38.13
CA THR A 136 -15.14 -19.14 -38.91
C THR A 136 -15.10 -18.93 -40.42
N ALA A 137 -14.69 -17.75 -40.89
CA ALA A 137 -14.59 -17.45 -42.31
C ALA A 137 -13.34 -18.12 -42.90
N SER A 138 -13.50 -18.80 -44.03
CA SER A 138 -12.36 -19.34 -44.78
C SER A 138 -11.42 -18.22 -45.26
N PRO A 139 -10.10 -18.49 -45.42
CA PRO A 139 -9.18 -17.51 -45.98
C PRO A 139 -9.71 -16.99 -47.32
N GLN A 140 -9.79 -15.67 -47.46
CA GLN A 140 -10.11 -15.07 -48.76
C GLN A 140 -8.99 -15.47 -49.73
N PRO A 141 -9.30 -16.01 -50.93
CA PRO A 141 -8.28 -16.30 -51.91
C PRO A 141 -7.57 -15.00 -52.28
N ASP A 142 -6.23 -15.00 -52.26
CA ASP A 142 -5.43 -13.85 -52.65
C ASP A 142 -5.78 -13.45 -54.08
N SER A 143 -6.53 -12.36 -54.23
CA SER A 143 -6.72 -11.71 -55.52
C SER A 143 -5.45 -10.93 -55.86
N GLN A 144 -4.58 -11.55 -56.67
CA GLN A 144 -3.46 -10.90 -57.36
C GLN A 144 -3.93 -9.82 -58.33
#